data_AF-A0A392T0P5-F1
#
_entry.id   AF-A0A392T0P5-F1
#
_cell.length_a   1.000
_cell.length_b   1.000
_cell.length_c   1.000
_cell.angle_alpha   90.00
_cell.angle_beta   90.00
_cell.angle_gamma   90.00
#
_symmetry.space_group_name_H-M   'P 1'
#
loop_
_entity.id
_entity.type
_entity.pdbx_description
1 polymer ?
#
loop_
_entity_poly.entity_id
_entity_poly.type
_entity_poly.pdbx_seq_one_letter_code
_entity_poly.pdbx_strand_id
1 'polypeptide(L)' 'IGRPVVFSLAADGEAGVRKVLKMLHDELEIIMALCGCCSLKDITRDHVVIEWDRPRIAPRL' A
#
# COMPACT_ATOMS: atom_id res chain seq x y z
N ILE A 1 6.66 -0.17 -8.03
CA ILE A 1 5.64 -0.81 -8.91
C ILE A 1 6.30 -1.21 -10.23
N GLY A 2 6.53 -2.51 -10.46
CA GLY A 2 7.22 -3.00 -11.68
C GLY A 2 6.48 -4.17 -12.31
N ARG A 3 6.44 -5.32 -11.61
CA ARG A 3 5.67 -6.49 -12.05
C ARG A 3 4.21 -6.18 -12.43
N PRO A 4 3.43 -5.41 -11.64
CA PRO A 4 2.05 -5.09 -12.02
C PRO A 4 1.93 -4.34 -13.35
N VAL A 5 2.90 -3.48 -13.68
CA VAL A 5 2.93 -2.75 -14.96
C VAL A 5 3.16 -3.72 -16.11
N VAL A 6 4.16 -4.60 -16.01
CA VAL A 6 4.47 -5.58 -17.08
C VAL A 6 3.34 -6.59 -17.26
N PHE A 7 2.74 -7.07 -16.16
CA PHE A 7 1.64 -8.04 -16.22
C PHE A 7 0.37 -7.44 -16.83
N SER A 8 0.01 -6.21 -16.46
CA SER A 8 -1.15 -5.54 -17.03
C SER A 8 -0.94 -5.10 -18.48
N LEU A 9 0.30 -4.72 -18.84
CA LEU A 9 0.69 -4.47 -20.22
C LEU A 9 0.52 -5.72 -21.09
N ALA A 10 0.95 -6.88 -20.59
CA ALA A 10 0.78 -8.14 -21.30
C ALA A 10 -0.70 -8.57 -21.41
N ALA A 11 -1.52 -8.24 -20.41
CA ALA A 11 -2.93 -8.63 -20.36
C ALA A 11 -3.84 -7.76 -21.22
N ASP A 12 -3.65 -6.43 -21.21
CA ASP A 12 -4.58 -5.48 -21.84
C ASP A 12 -3.87 -4.21 -22.37
N GLY A 13 -2.59 -4.34 -22.73
CA GLY A 13 -1.81 -3.25 -23.32
C GLY A 13 -1.75 -1.99 -22.44
N GLU A 14 -1.76 -0.82 -23.09
CA GLU A 14 -1.75 0.48 -22.39
C GLU A 14 -2.97 0.63 -21.45
N ALA A 15 -4.15 0.16 -21.87
CA ALA A 15 -5.37 0.24 -21.08
C ALA A 15 -5.23 -0.51 -19.75
N GLY A 16 -4.60 -1.70 -19.79
CA GLY A 16 -4.26 -2.46 -18.60
C GLY A 16 -3.35 -1.71 -17.64
N VAL A 17 -2.27 -1.09 -18.15
CA VAL A 17 -1.33 -0.30 -17.34
C VAL A 17 -2.04 0.88 -16.70
N ARG A 18 -2.82 1.64 -17.48
CA ARG A 18 -3.61 2.77 -17.00
C ARG A 18 -4.57 2.35 -15.90
N LYS A 19 -5.24 1.21 -16.07
CA LYS A 19 -6.17 0.65 -15.08
C LYS A 19 -5.46 0.30 -13.77
N VAL A 20 -4.31 -0.37 -13.83
CA VAL A 20 -3.53 -0.70 -12.61
C VAL A 20 -3.07 0.55 -11.87
N LEU A 21 -2.57 1.56 -12.59
CA LEU A 21 -2.17 2.81 -11.96
C LEU A 21 -3.36 3.55 -11.32
N LYS A 22 -4.52 3.56 -11.98
CA LYS A 22 -5.76 4.14 -11.43
C LYS A 22 -6.22 3.40 -10.17
N MET A 23 -6.24 2.06 -10.19
CA MET A 23 -6.63 1.25 -9.03
C MET A 23 -5.72 1.53 -7.83
N LEU A 24 -4.40 1.56 -8.02
CA LEU A 24 -3.46 1.86 -6.94
C LEU A 24 -3.64 3.27 -6.37
N HIS A 25 -3.90 4.26 -7.23
CA HIS A 25 -4.18 5.62 -6.78
C HIS A 25 -5.47 5.69 -5.96
N ASP A 26 -6.56 5.12 -6.47
CA ASP A 26 -7.87 5.16 -5.83
C ASP A 26 -7.88 4.39 -4.51
N GLU A 27 -7.23 3.22 -4.46
CA GLU A 27 -7.09 2.46 -3.21
C GLU A 27 -6.25 3.20 -2.18
N LEU A 28 -5.17 3.87 -2.60
CA LEU A 28 -4.38 4.72 -1.69
C LEU A 28 -5.22 5.86 -1.13
N GLU A 29 -6.01 6.54 -1.97
CA GLU A 29 -6.90 7.63 -1.56
C GLU A 29 -7.95 7.14 -0.56
N ILE A 30 -8.58 5.98 -0.80
CA ILE A 30 -9.52 5.35 0.12
C ILE A 30 -8.85 5.03 1.47
N ILE A 31 -7.66 4.43 1.45
CA ILE A 31 -6.93 4.08 2.67
C ILE A 31 -6.55 5.35 3.45
N MET A 32 -6.09 6.39 2.76
CA MET A 32 -5.78 7.68 3.39
C MET A 32 -7.02 8.26 4.09
N ALA A 33 -8.18 8.26 3.43
CA ALA A 33 -9.42 8.72 4.04
C ALA A 33 -9.81 7.89 5.29
N LEU A 34 -9.67 6.56 5.21
CA LEU A 34 -9.95 5.66 6.34
C LEU A 34 -8.97 5.84 7.51
N CYS A 35 -7.72 6.18 7.21
CA CYS A 35 -6.69 6.47 8.22
C CYS A 35 -6.76 7.91 8.76
N GLY A 36 -7.65 8.77 8.24
CA GLY A 36 -7.73 10.18 8.65
C GLY A 36 -6.60 11.06 8.10
N CYS A 37 -5.96 10.65 7.00
CA CYS A 37 -4.88 11.38 6.34
C CYS A 37 -5.42 12.19 5.16
N CYS A 38 -5.32 13.52 5.20
CA CYS A 38 -5.74 14.40 4.09
C CYS A 38 -4.61 14.67 3.09
N SER A 39 -3.38 14.33 3.46
CA SER A 39 -2.18 14.51 2.65
C SER A 39 -1.14 13.43 2.96
N LEU A 40 -0.16 13.26 2.08
CA LEU A 40 0.95 12.32 2.33
C LEU A 40 1.77 12.68 3.57
N LYS A 41 1.76 13.95 4.00
CA LYS A 41 2.48 14.40 5.21
C LYS A 41 1.82 13.88 6.49
N ASP A 42 0.53 13.56 6.43
CA ASP A 42 -0.22 13.06 7.58
C ASP A 42 0.08 11.57 7.82
N ILE A 43 0.68 10.87 6.85
CA ILE A 43 1.05 9.46 6.98
C ILE A 43 2.30 9.33 7.86
N THR A 44 2.08 9.05 9.14
CA THR A 44 3.14 8.82 10.14
C THR A 44 3.31 7.34 10.49
N ARG A 45 4.39 7.02 11.23
CA ARG A 45 4.68 5.66 11.71
C ARG A 45 3.59 5.06 12.61
N ASP A 46 2.78 5.91 13.24
CA ASP A 46 1.73 5.50 14.17
C ASP A 46 0.51 4.87 13.47
N HIS A 47 0.38 5.06 12.14
CA HIS A 47 -0.71 4.47 11.35
C HIS A 47 -0.52 2.97 11.06
N VAL A 48 0.65 2.41 11.38
CA VAL A 48 0.96 1.00 11.09
C VAL A 48 1.54 0.31 12.32
N VAL A 49 1.26 -0.99 12.47
CA VAL A 49 1.93 -1.86 13.43
C VAL A 49 2.50 -3.02 12.63
N ILE A 50 3.82 -3.22 12.71
CA ILE A 50 4.49 -4.31 12.01
C ILE A 50 4.82 -5.44 12.99
N GLU A 51 5.06 -6.63 12.47
CA GLU A 51 5.43 -7.79 13.29
C GLU A 51 6.66 -7.50 14.18
N TRP A 52 7.62 -6.73 13.67
CA TRP A 52 8.82 -6.35 14.41
C TRP A 52 8.56 -5.45 15.62
N ASP A 53 7.40 -4.79 15.73
CA ASP A 53 7.05 -3.99 16.89
C ASP A 53 6.58 -4.86 18.07
N ARG A 54 6.21 -6.12 17.80
CA ARG A 54 5.72 -7.01 18.86
C ARG A 54 6.90 -7.40 19.74
N PRO A 55 6.84 -7.19 21.07
CA PRO A 55 7.90 -7.63 21.96
C PRO A 55 8.06 -9.14 21.81
N ARG A 56 9.27 -9.57 21.42
CA ARG A 56 9.62 -11.00 21.39
C ARG A 56 9.67 -11.46 22.84
N ILE A 57 8.58 -12.06 23.32
CA ILE A 57 8.56 -12.68 24.65
C ILE A 57 9.46 -13.91 24.56
N ALA A 58 10.73 -13.74 24.91
CA ALA A 58 11.61 -14.88 25.16
C ALA A 58 11.17 -15.53 26.48
N PRO A 59 10.92 -16.85 26.50
CA PRO A 59 10.63 -17.53 27.76
C PRO A 59 11.85 -17.39 28.67
N ARG A 60 11.61 -16.88 29.89
CA ARG A 60 12.61 -16.88 30.95
C ARG A 60 12.73 -18.32 31.46
N LEU A 61 13.77 -19.03 31.02
CA LEU A 61 14.26 -20.25 31.66
C LEU A 61 15.26 -19.87 32.75
#